data_AF-G9K7A6-F1
#
_entry.id   AF-G9K7A6-F1
#
_cell.length_a   1.000
_cell.length_b   1.000
_cell.length_c   1.000
_cell.angle_alpha   90.00
_cell.angle_beta   90.00
_cell.angle_gamma   90.00
#
_symmetry.space_group_name_H-M   'P 1'
#
loop_
_entity.id
_entity.type
_entity.pdbx_description
1 polymer ?
#
loop_
_entity_poly.entity_id
_entity_poly.type
_entity_poly.pdbx_seq_one_letter_code
_entity_poly.pdbx_strand_id
1 'polypeptide(L)'
;RSVGATNMNEHSSRSHAIFVITIECSEVGLDGENHIRVGKLNLVDLAGSERQAKTGAQGERLKEATKINLSLSALGNVISALVDGKSTHIPYRDSKLTRLLQDSLGGNAKTVMVANVGPASYNVEETLTTLRYANRAKNIKNKPRVNEDPKDALLREFQEEIARLKAQLEKRS
;
A
#
# COMPACT_ATOMS: atom_id res chain seq x y z
N ARG A 1 14.24 16.53 12.01
CA ARG A 1 12.93 17.10 11.62
C ARG A 1 13.08 18.63 11.63
N SER A 2 12.67 19.33 10.57
CA SER A 2 12.74 20.82 10.48
C SER A 2 11.42 21.42 10.97
N VAL A 3 11.47 22.54 11.71
CA VAL A 3 10.35 23.07 12.53
C VAL A 3 9.76 24.34 11.90
N GLY A 4 8.43 24.41 11.78
CA GLY A 4 7.70 25.63 11.43
C GLY A 4 6.19 25.46 11.62
N ALA A 5 5.58 26.30 12.46
CA ALA A 5 4.16 26.20 12.85
C ALA A 5 3.21 27.04 11.96
N THR A 6 1.97 26.55 11.76
CA THR A 6 0.85 27.31 11.16
C THR A 6 -0.51 26.93 11.77
N ASN A 7 -1.46 27.89 11.70
CA ASN A 7 -2.79 27.97 12.35
C ASN A 7 -3.84 26.87 12.07
N MET A 8 -3.53 25.80 11.32
CA MET A 8 -4.54 24.76 11.04
C MET A 8 -4.05 23.32 11.19
N ASN A 9 -2.77 23.07 11.47
CA ASN A 9 -2.31 21.78 11.96
C ASN A 9 -0.86 21.87 12.45
N GLU A 10 -0.58 21.12 13.51
CA GLU A 10 0.75 20.73 13.94
C GLU A 10 1.50 20.03 12.81
N HIS A 11 2.83 20.07 12.90
CA HIS A 11 3.88 19.53 12.02
C HIS A 11 3.56 18.20 11.29
N SER A 12 2.72 17.33 11.88
CA SER A 12 2.36 15.99 11.38
C SER A 12 1.53 15.97 10.10
N SER A 13 0.71 16.99 9.84
CA SER A 13 -0.23 17.02 8.70
C SER A 13 0.45 17.08 7.32
N ARG A 14 1.76 17.33 7.27
CA ARG A 14 2.49 17.73 6.04
C ARG A 14 3.58 16.76 5.61
N SER A 15 3.70 15.60 6.25
CA SER A 15 4.67 14.58 5.87
C SER A 15 4.04 13.20 5.90
N HIS A 16 4.48 12.33 4.99
CA HIS A 16 4.14 10.90 5.05
C HIS A 16 5.13 10.19 5.97
N ALA A 17 4.63 9.32 6.84
CA ALA A 17 5.44 8.40 7.62
C ALA A 17 5.23 6.97 7.15
N ILE A 18 6.31 6.25 6.93
CA ILE A 18 6.28 4.83 6.55
C ILE A 18 7.10 4.08 7.58
N PHE A 19 6.45 3.19 8.31
CA PHE A 19 7.08 2.28 9.24
C PHE A 19 7.01 0.87 8.68
N VAL A 20 8.15 0.19 8.64
CA VAL A 20 8.30 -1.12 8.00
C VAL A 20 8.82 -2.10 9.02
N ILE A 21 8.09 -3.20 9.20
CA ILE A 21 8.55 -4.36 9.97
C ILE A 21 8.80 -5.49 8.96
N THR A 22 10.04 -5.99 8.93
CA THR A 22 10.40 -7.19 8.18
C THR A 22 10.50 -8.34 9.16
N ILE A 23 9.82 -9.45 8.85
CA ILE A 23 9.83 -10.67 9.64
C ILE A 23 10.45 -11.74 8.76
N GLU A 24 11.57 -12.31 9.22
CA GLU A 24 12.21 -13.44 8.56
C GLU A 24 12.00 -14.68 9.41
N CYS A 25 11.46 -15.72 8.79
CA CYS A 25 11.22 -17.02 9.41
C CYS A 25 12.12 -18.04 8.72
N SER A 26 12.97 -18.72 9.48
CA SER A 26 13.76 -19.85 9.00
C SER A 26 13.24 -21.13 9.64
N GLU A 27 12.89 -22.12 8.83
CA GLU A 27 12.44 -23.43 9.27
C GLU A 27 13.19 -24.51 8.52
N VAL A 28 13.58 -25.59 9.20
CA VAL A 28 14.22 -26.72 8.56
C VAL A 28 13.16 -27.56 7.85
N GLY A 29 13.34 -27.75 6.55
CA GLY A 29 12.48 -28.57 5.71
C GLY A 29 12.63 -30.07 5.96
N LEU A 30 11.74 -30.84 5.32
CA LEU A 30 11.79 -32.31 5.33
C LEU A 30 13.03 -32.86 4.60
N ASP A 31 13.64 -32.05 3.73
CA ASP A 31 14.89 -32.32 3.04
C ASP A 31 16.14 -32.04 3.90
N GLY A 32 15.96 -31.47 5.10
CA GLY A 32 17.04 -31.08 6.00
C GLY A 32 17.67 -29.72 5.67
N GLU A 33 17.15 -29.01 4.66
CA GLU A 33 17.62 -27.67 4.27
C GLU A 33 16.86 -26.57 5.02
N ASN A 34 17.47 -25.40 5.18
CA ASN A 34 16.80 -24.24 5.78
C ASN A 34 15.97 -23.50 4.74
N HIS A 35 14.65 -23.47 4.95
CA HIS A 35 13.73 -22.68 4.14
C HIS A 35 13.47 -21.33 4.81
N ILE A 36 13.65 -20.25 4.05
CA ILE A 36 13.49 -18.88 4.55
C ILE A 36 12.23 -18.27 3.95
N ARG A 37 11.36 -17.76 4.81
CA ARG A 37 10.16 -17.00 4.44
C ARG A 37 10.26 -15.58 4.96
N VAL A 38 9.94 -14.60 4.13
CA VAL A 38 10.05 -13.17 4.49
C VAL A 38 8.69 -12.47 4.41
N GLY A 39 8.16 -12.09 5.56
CA GLY A 39 7.01 -11.21 5.68
C GLY A 39 7.43 -9.74 5.77
N LYS A 40 6.65 -8.84 5.16
CA LYS A 40 6.84 -7.38 5.30
C LYS A 40 5.52 -6.73 5.66
N LEU A 41 5.47 -6.08 6.82
CA LEU A 41 4.35 -5.25 7.27
C LEU A 41 4.72 -3.78 7.07
N ASN A 42 3.96 -3.09 6.20
CA ASN A 42 4.10 -1.66 5.99
C ASN A 42 2.94 -0.94 6.69
N LEU A 43 3.25 -0.06 7.64
CA LEU A 43 2.32 0.88 8.27
C LEU A 43 2.59 2.27 7.70
N VAL A 44 1.59 2.86 7.05
CA VAL A 44 1.74 4.09 6.29
C VAL A 44 0.77 5.12 6.83
N ASP A 45 1.30 6.22 7.36
CA ASP A 45 0.55 7.41 7.75
C ASP A 45 0.74 8.48 6.68
N LEU A 46 -0.35 8.86 6.02
CA LEU A 46 -0.32 9.79 4.90
C LEU A 46 -0.53 11.23 5.40
N ALA A 47 0.13 12.17 4.74
CA ALA A 47 -0.13 13.59 4.93
C ALA A 47 -1.61 13.92 4.63
N GLY A 48 -2.07 15.05 5.17
CA GLY A 48 -3.43 15.54 4.99
C GLY A 48 -3.83 15.65 3.52
N SER A 49 -5.05 15.20 3.21
CA SER A 49 -5.60 15.19 1.84
C SER A 49 -6.30 16.49 1.44
N GLU A 50 -6.32 17.48 2.33
CA GLU A 50 -7.04 18.74 2.14
C GLU A 50 -6.44 19.62 1.03
N ARG A 51 -7.32 20.41 0.40
CA ARG A 51 -6.93 21.32 -0.67
C ARG A 51 -6.19 22.55 -0.16
N GLN A 52 -5.16 22.96 -0.91
CA GLN A 52 -4.33 24.14 -0.61
C GLN A 52 -5.12 25.45 -0.49
N ALA A 53 -6.23 25.57 -1.22
CA ALA A 53 -7.08 26.76 -1.16
C ALA A 53 -7.61 27.06 0.25
N LYS A 54 -7.72 26.05 1.13
CA LYS A 54 -8.13 26.20 2.53
C LYS A 54 -6.97 26.51 3.49
N THR A 55 -5.72 26.38 3.05
CA THR A 55 -4.54 26.51 3.94
C THR A 55 -3.97 27.92 4.03
N GLY A 56 -4.33 28.81 3.09
CA GLY A 56 -3.89 30.22 3.09
C GLY A 56 -2.36 30.41 2.96
N ALA A 57 -1.63 29.40 2.47
CA ALA A 57 -0.16 29.42 2.44
C ALA A 57 0.40 30.37 1.35
N GLN A 58 1.39 31.19 1.70
CA GLN A 58 2.11 32.10 0.79
C GLN A 58 3.63 31.81 0.78
N GLY A 59 4.31 32.17 -0.31
CA GLY A 59 5.78 32.10 -0.42
C GLY A 59 6.35 30.67 -0.38
N GLU A 60 7.42 30.45 0.40
CA GLU A 60 8.07 29.13 0.55
C GLU A 60 7.12 28.04 1.07
N ARG A 61 6.12 28.43 1.89
CA ARG A 61 5.09 27.50 2.37
C ARG A 61 4.15 27.02 1.26
N LEU A 62 3.92 27.83 0.22
CA LEU A 62 3.19 27.41 -0.96
C LEU A 62 3.97 26.35 -1.75
N LYS A 63 5.29 26.53 -1.90
CA LYS A 63 6.15 25.53 -2.55
C LYS A 63 6.16 24.20 -1.81
N GLU A 64 6.15 24.23 -0.48
CA GLU A 64 6.05 23.04 0.36
C GLU A 64 4.70 22.34 0.23
N ALA A 65 3.59 23.08 0.36
CA ALA A 65 2.23 22.54 0.18
C ALA A 65 2.04 21.89 -1.19
N THR A 66 2.68 22.43 -2.24
CA THR A 66 2.67 21.86 -3.60
C THR A 66 3.39 20.53 -3.68
N LYS A 67 4.51 20.37 -2.99
CA LYS A 67 5.23 19.09 -2.94
C LYS A 67 4.46 18.00 -2.20
N ILE A 68 3.73 18.37 -1.15
CA ILE A 68 2.91 17.42 -0.38
C ILE A 68 1.75 16.91 -1.25
N ASN A 69 0.99 17.83 -1.84
CA ASN A 69 -0.14 17.44 -2.69
C ASN A 69 0.28 16.75 -3.98
N LEU A 70 1.51 16.98 -4.47
CA LEU A 70 2.06 16.23 -5.60
C LEU A 70 2.10 14.73 -5.31
N SER A 71 2.55 14.32 -4.12
CA SER A 71 2.65 12.90 -3.76
C SER A 71 1.29 12.22 -3.60
N LEU A 72 0.29 12.91 -3.02
CA LEU A 72 -1.08 12.39 -2.92
C LEU A 72 -1.81 12.38 -4.27
N SER A 73 -1.54 13.37 -5.12
CA SER A 73 -2.07 13.40 -6.50
C SER A 73 -1.48 12.27 -7.34
N ALA A 74 -0.17 12.03 -7.25
CA ALA A 74 0.48 10.89 -7.89
C ALA A 74 -0.11 9.56 -7.39
N LEU A 75 -0.36 9.43 -6.09
CA LEU A 75 -1.06 8.27 -5.53
C LEU A 75 -2.45 8.10 -6.13
N GLY A 76 -3.23 9.19 -6.26
CA GLY A 76 -4.54 9.18 -6.91
C GLY A 76 -4.49 8.75 -8.39
N ASN A 77 -3.46 9.16 -9.11
CA ASN A 77 -3.24 8.75 -10.51
C ASN A 77 -2.91 7.26 -10.62
N VAL A 78 -2.05 6.73 -9.74
CA VAL A 78 -1.73 5.30 -9.66
C VAL A 78 -2.99 4.48 -9.40
N ILE A 79 -3.81 4.88 -8.42
CA ILE A 79 -5.07 4.19 -8.10
C ILE A 79 -6.02 4.20 -9.29
N SER A 80 -6.19 5.36 -9.95
CA SER A 80 -7.08 5.47 -11.10
C SER A 80 -6.62 4.58 -12.25
N ALA A 81 -5.31 4.58 -12.56
CA ALA A 81 -4.73 3.72 -13.60
C ALA A 81 -4.90 2.22 -13.30
N LEU A 82 -4.77 1.82 -12.04
CA LEU A 82 -4.96 0.42 -11.60
C LEU A 82 -6.42 -0.03 -11.69
N VAL A 83 -7.37 0.87 -11.43
CA VAL A 83 -8.80 0.55 -11.44
C VAL A 83 -9.37 0.56 -12.85
N ASP A 84 -8.94 1.50 -13.69
CA ASP A 84 -9.44 1.61 -15.07
C ASP A 84 -9.04 0.40 -15.92
N GLY A 85 -7.92 -0.26 -15.60
CA GLY A 85 -7.44 -1.49 -16.25
C GLY A 85 -7.05 -1.34 -17.73
N LYS A 86 -7.26 -0.16 -18.32
CA LYS A 86 -6.93 0.20 -19.70
C LYS A 86 -5.49 0.67 -19.86
N SER A 87 -4.89 1.16 -18.79
CA SER A 87 -3.54 1.71 -18.80
C SER A 87 -2.52 0.58 -18.76
N THR A 88 -1.67 0.50 -19.79
CA THR A 88 -0.53 -0.42 -19.82
C THR A 88 0.60 0.03 -18.88
N HIS A 89 0.64 1.32 -18.57
CA HIS A 89 1.63 1.92 -17.68
C HIS A 89 0.98 2.47 -16.41
N ILE A 90 1.52 2.09 -15.26
CA ILE A 90 1.13 2.64 -13.95
C ILE A 90 2.22 3.61 -13.48
N PRO A 91 1.89 4.88 -13.19
CA PRO A 91 2.86 5.95 -12.97
C PRO A 91 3.45 5.95 -11.54
N TYR A 92 3.98 4.81 -11.08
CA TYR A 92 4.59 4.73 -9.74
C TYR A 92 5.77 5.68 -9.57
N ARG A 93 6.43 6.09 -10.66
CA ARG A 93 7.63 6.93 -10.64
C ARG A 93 7.37 8.41 -10.38
N ASP A 94 6.12 8.85 -10.50
CA ASP A 94 5.73 10.26 -10.36
C ASP A 94 5.98 10.83 -8.95
N SER A 95 6.07 9.96 -7.94
CA SER A 95 6.48 10.36 -6.60
C SER A 95 7.30 9.28 -5.89
N LYS A 96 8.11 9.68 -4.90
CA LYS A 96 8.82 8.72 -4.04
C LYS A 96 7.86 7.85 -3.24
N LEU A 97 6.72 8.40 -2.82
CA LEU A 97 5.68 7.68 -2.08
C LEU A 97 5.12 6.52 -2.92
N THR A 98 4.69 6.80 -4.15
CA THR A 98 4.15 5.78 -5.05
C THR A 98 5.16 4.72 -5.45
N ARG A 99 6.46 5.05 -5.50
CA ARG A 99 7.53 4.07 -5.69
C ARG A 99 7.68 3.12 -4.50
N LEU A 100 7.62 3.67 -3.27
CA LEU A 100 7.73 2.86 -2.06
C LEU A 100 6.51 1.96 -1.84
N LEU A 101 5.33 2.40 -2.29
CA LEU A 101 4.06 1.68 -2.16
C LEU A 101 3.71 0.82 -3.37
N GLN A 102 4.62 0.66 -4.34
CA GLN A 102 4.37 -0.07 -5.57
C GLN A 102 3.89 -1.51 -5.30
N ASP A 103 4.52 -2.22 -4.35
CA ASP A 103 4.10 -3.58 -3.98
C ASP A 103 2.72 -3.59 -3.32
N SER A 104 2.39 -2.54 -2.55
CA SER A 104 1.13 -2.41 -1.83
C SER A 104 -0.06 -2.06 -2.73
N LEU A 105 0.17 -1.52 -3.93
CA LEU A 105 -0.87 -1.06 -4.83
C LEU A 105 -0.75 -1.78 -6.17
N GLY A 106 -1.45 -2.90 -6.35
CA GLY A 106 -1.40 -3.71 -7.57
C GLY A 106 -0.27 -4.75 -7.61
N GLY A 107 0.53 -4.86 -6.55
CA GLY A 107 1.67 -5.76 -6.45
C GLY A 107 1.45 -6.95 -5.51
N ASN A 108 2.56 -7.44 -4.95
CA ASN A 108 2.61 -8.56 -4.01
C ASN A 108 2.45 -8.09 -2.54
N ALA A 109 1.24 -7.67 -2.18
CA ALA A 109 0.92 -7.40 -0.78
C ALA A 109 -0.58 -7.55 -0.52
N LYS A 110 -0.91 -7.89 0.74
CA LYS A 110 -2.27 -7.73 1.26
C LYS A 110 -2.37 -6.30 1.81
N THR A 111 -3.23 -5.49 1.19
CA THR A 111 -3.29 -4.05 1.48
C THR A 111 -4.65 -3.67 2.02
N VAL A 112 -4.65 -2.92 3.11
CA VAL A 112 -5.84 -2.35 3.74
C VAL A 112 -5.66 -0.83 3.76
N MET A 113 -6.69 -0.11 3.32
CA MET A 113 -6.75 1.33 3.42
C MET A 113 -7.77 1.72 4.48
N VAL A 114 -7.37 2.55 5.44
CA VAL A 114 -8.26 3.17 6.42
C VAL A 114 -8.50 4.61 5.98
N ALA A 115 -9.76 4.98 5.78
CA ALA A 115 -10.15 6.31 5.34
C ALA A 115 -10.70 7.09 6.52
N ASN A 116 -9.90 8.02 7.07
CA ASN A 116 -10.30 8.88 8.18
C ASN A 116 -11.09 10.10 7.66
N VAL A 117 -12.25 10.35 8.26
CA VAL A 117 -13.14 11.45 7.88
C VAL A 117 -13.63 12.20 9.12
N GLY A 118 -13.91 13.50 8.97
CA GLY A 118 -14.43 14.35 10.05
C GLY A 118 -15.94 14.54 9.93
N PRO A 119 -16.73 14.40 11.01
CA PRO A 119 -18.20 14.47 10.94
C PRO A 119 -18.76 15.90 10.84
N ALA A 120 -17.91 16.93 10.99
CA ALA A 120 -18.35 18.32 11.01
C ALA A 120 -18.85 18.80 9.64
N SER A 121 -19.85 19.69 9.64
CA SER A 121 -20.49 20.22 8.42
C SER A 121 -19.50 20.93 7.48
N TYR A 122 -18.50 21.62 8.02
CA TYR A 122 -17.46 22.29 7.22
C TYR A 122 -16.48 21.31 6.54
N ASN A 123 -16.48 20.02 6.93
CA ASN A 123 -15.64 18.97 6.36
C ASN A 123 -16.34 18.12 5.30
N VAL A 124 -17.59 18.41 4.94
CA VAL A 124 -18.39 17.59 4.02
C VAL A 124 -17.70 17.40 2.67
N GLU A 125 -17.11 18.46 2.10
CA GLU A 125 -16.40 18.39 0.81
C GLU A 125 -15.17 17.48 0.84
N GLU A 126 -14.36 17.59 1.90
CA GLU A 126 -13.14 16.79 2.08
C GLU A 126 -13.52 15.33 2.37
N THR A 127 -14.52 15.11 3.22
CA THR A 127 -15.09 13.78 3.51
C THR A 127 -15.55 13.09 2.23
N LEU A 128 -16.29 13.78 1.37
CA LEU A 128 -16.74 13.23 0.09
C LEU A 128 -15.56 12.88 -0.83
N THR A 129 -14.52 13.71 -0.83
CA THR A 129 -13.29 13.47 -1.61
C THR A 129 -12.57 12.21 -1.11
N THR A 130 -12.37 12.08 0.21
CA THR A 130 -11.76 10.92 0.86
C THR A 130 -12.55 9.64 0.60
N LEU A 131 -13.88 9.67 0.72
CA LEU A 131 -14.73 8.50 0.46
C LEU A 131 -14.70 8.06 -1.01
N ARG A 132 -14.73 9.01 -1.97
CA ARG A 132 -14.57 8.70 -3.40
C ARG A 132 -13.20 8.09 -3.70
N TYR A 133 -12.17 8.58 -3.01
CA TYR A 133 -10.82 8.03 -3.13
C TYR A 133 -10.76 6.59 -2.61
N ALA A 134 -11.26 6.34 -1.41
CA ALA A 134 -11.31 5.01 -0.80
C ALA A 134 -12.15 4.03 -1.65
N ASN A 135 -13.26 4.49 -2.24
CA ASN A 135 -14.08 3.68 -3.12
C ASN A 135 -13.32 3.23 -4.39
N ARG A 136 -12.46 4.09 -4.95
CA ARG A 136 -11.56 3.68 -6.05
C ARG A 136 -10.52 2.69 -5.55
N ALA A 137 -9.85 2.99 -4.43
CA ALA A 137 -8.81 2.13 -3.86
C ALA A 137 -9.31 0.70 -3.58
N LYS A 138 -10.56 0.55 -3.13
CA LYS A 138 -11.23 -0.75 -2.92
C LYS A 138 -11.23 -1.66 -4.15
N ASN A 139 -11.21 -1.09 -5.36
CA ASN A 139 -11.27 -1.87 -6.60
C ASN A 139 -9.89 -2.34 -7.10
N ILE A 140 -8.80 -1.92 -6.46
CA ILE A 140 -7.44 -2.38 -6.79
C ILE A 140 -7.34 -3.87 -6.53
N LYS A 141 -6.76 -4.61 -7.49
CA LYS A 141 -6.52 -6.05 -7.37
C LYS A 141 -5.03 -6.31 -7.15
N ASN A 142 -4.69 -6.65 -5.91
CA ASN A 142 -3.35 -7.15 -5.58
C ASN A 142 -3.24 -8.64 -5.86
N LYS A 143 -2.01 -9.12 -6.04
CA LYS A 143 -1.68 -10.54 -6.26
C LYS A 143 -0.71 -11.02 -5.18
N PRO A 144 -1.16 -11.14 -3.92
CA PRO A 144 -0.29 -11.58 -2.83
C PRO A 144 0.17 -13.02 -3.05
N ARG A 145 1.45 -13.27 -2.81
CA ARG A 145 2.16 -14.55 -2.89
C ARG A 145 3.05 -14.67 -1.65
N VAL A 146 3.34 -15.91 -1.24
CA VAL A 146 4.31 -16.16 -0.17
C VAL A 146 5.70 -15.81 -0.70
N ASN A 147 6.47 -15.04 0.07
CA ASN A 147 7.86 -14.73 -0.28
C ASN A 147 8.74 -15.84 0.31
N GLU A 148 9.02 -16.84 -0.52
CA GLU A 148 9.87 -17.99 -0.23
C GLU A 148 10.78 -18.25 -1.43
N ASP A 149 11.83 -19.06 -1.26
CA ASP A 149 12.69 -19.44 -2.39
C ASP A 149 11.84 -20.18 -3.45
N PRO A 150 12.00 -19.90 -4.75
CA PRO A 150 11.28 -20.63 -5.80
C PRO A 150 11.39 -22.15 -5.72
N LYS A 151 12.52 -22.68 -5.22
CA LYS A 151 12.70 -24.13 -5.00
C LYS A 151 11.76 -24.63 -3.91
N ASP A 152 11.68 -23.91 -2.80
CA ASP A 152 10.84 -24.23 -1.64
C ASP A 152 9.36 -24.17 -2.01
N ALA A 153 8.97 -23.15 -2.77
CA ALA A 153 7.62 -23.01 -3.32
C ALA A 153 7.23 -24.23 -4.16
N LEU A 154 8.11 -24.65 -5.06
CA LEU A 154 7.88 -25.80 -5.94
C LEU A 154 7.83 -27.12 -5.16
N LEU A 155 8.70 -27.28 -4.16
CA LEU A 155 8.74 -28.46 -3.30
C LEU A 155 7.41 -28.61 -2.54
N ARG A 156 6.89 -27.51 -1.99
CA ARG A 156 5.60 -27.47 -1.29
C ARG A 156 4.44 -27.80 -2.23
N GLU A 157 4.41 -27.23 -3.43
CA GLU A 157 3.38 -27.55 -4.44
C GLU A 157 3.38 -29.05 -4.81
N PHE A 158 4.56 -29.64 -5.01
CA PHE A 158 4.67 -31.07 -5.29
C PHE A 158 4.21 -31.93 -4.11
N GLN A 159 4.54 -31.55 -2.87
CA GLN A 159 4.09 -32.27 -1.68
C GLN A 159 2.56 -32.19 -1.52
N GLU A 160 1.95 -31.02 -1.73
CA GLU A 160 0.50 -30.83 -1.71
C GLU A 160 -0.20 -31.68 -2.79
N GLU A 161 0.33 -31.71 -4.01
CA GLU A 161 -0.24 -32.50 -5.09
C GLU A 161 -0.06 -34.01 -4.86
N ILE A 162 1.09 -34.46 -4.34
CA ILE A 162 1.29 -35.86 -3.93
C ILE A 162 0.27 -36.26 -2.86
N ALA A 163 0.05 -35.41 -1.85
CA ALA A 163 -0.91 -35.69 -0.77
C ALA A 163 -2.34 -35.78 -1.31
N ARG A 164 -2.73 -34.86 -2.21
CA ARG A 164 -4.03 -34.88 -2.89
C ARG A 164 -4.22 -36.15 -3.71
N LEU A 165 -3.22 -36.54 -4.51
CA LEU A 165 -3.29 -37.74 -5.35
C LEU A 165 -3.40 -39.01 -4.51
N LYS A 166 -2.64 -39.12 -3.41
CA LYS A 166 -2.76 -40.23 -2.45
C LYS A 166 -4.16 -40.32 -1.85
N ALA A 167 -4.74 -39.21 -1.41
CA ALA A 167 -6.10 -39.18 -0.88
C ALA A 167 -7.16 -39.57 -1.93
N GLN A 168 -6.95 -39.25 -3.21
CA GLN A 168 -7.83 -39.70 -4.29
C GLN A 168 -7.73 -41.20 -4.55
N LEU A 169 -6.53 -41.78 -4.45
CA LEU A 169 -6.33 -43.22 -4.57
C LEU A 169 -7.00 -43.98 -3.41
N GLU A 170 -6.88 -43.48 -2.17
CA GLU A 170 -7.54 -44.07 -1.00
C GLU A 170 -9.06 -44.04 -1.10
N LYS A 171 -9.65 -42.97 -1.64
CA LYS A 171 -11.11 -42.87 -1.87
C LYS A 171 -11.63 -43.79 -2.97
N ARG A 172 -10.74 -44.38 -3.77
CA ARG A 172 -11.08 -45.24 -4.91
C ARG A 172 -10.92 -46.72 -4.59
N SER A 173 -10.35 -47.04 -3.41
CA SER A 173 -10.30 -48.38 -2.83
C SER A 173 -11.47 -48.61 -1.88
#